data_AF-A0A455BWV0-F1
#
_entry.id   AF-A0A455BWV0-F1
#
_cell.length_a   1.000
_cell.length_b   1.000
_cell.length_c   1.000
_cell.angle_alpha   90.00
_cell.angle_beta   90.00
_cell.angle_gamma   90.00
#
_symmetry.space_group_name_H-M   'P 1'
#
loop_
_entity.id
_entity.type
_entity.pdbx_description
1 polymer ?
#
loop_
_entity_poly.entity_id
_entity_poly.type
_entity_poly.pdbx_seq_one_letter_code
_entity_poly.pdbx_strand_id
1 'polypeptide(L)'
;MTRECASPAPGPGAPLSGSVLAEAAVVFVVVLSIHAAVWDRYSWCAVALAVQAFYVQYKWDRLLQQASAVFQFRMSANSGLLPASVVMPLLGLVMKERCQAAGNPYFERFGIVVAATGMAVALFSSVLALGITRPVPTNTCVISGLAGGVIMYIMKHSLSVGEVIEVLEVLLIFVYLNMILLYLLPRCFTPGEALLVLGGLSFMLNQLIKRSLTVVESQGDPLDFFLLVVVVGMVLMGIFFSTLFVFMDSGTWASSIFFHLMTCVLGLGVVLPWLHRLIRRNPLLWLFQFLFQTETRVYLLAYWSLLATLACLVVLYQNAKRSSSESKKHQAPTIARKYFHFIVVATYIPGIILDRPLLYVAATICLAVFIFLEYVRYFRIKPLGHTLRSLLSLFLDERDSGPLILTHIYLLLGKENWEHRG
;
A
#
# COMPACT_ATOMS: atom_id res chain seq x y z
N MET A 1 -16.80 30.38 17.94
CA MET A 1 -15.56 31.07 18.36
C MET A 1 -14.99 30.35 19.56
N THR A 2 -13.98 29.51 19.34
CA THR A 2 -12.91 29.16 20.31
C THR A 2 -11.78 28.64 19.44
N ARG A 3 -10.84 29.53 19.07
CA ARG A 3 -9.60 29.16 18.41
C ARG A 3 -8.76 28.42 19.46
N GLU A 4 -8.65 27.10 19.36
CA GLU A 4 -7.55 26.39 20.01
C GLU A 4 -6.24 26.95 19.43
N CYS A 5 -5.46 27.57 20.30
CA CYS A 5 -4.17 28.13 19.97
C CYS A 5 -3.24 26.96 19.63
N ALA A 6 -2.86 26.84 18.36
CA ALA A 6 -1.81 25.91 17.96
C ALA A 6 -0.56 26.19 18.80
N SER A 7 0.00 25.15 19.41
CA SER A 7 1.29 25.21 20.10
C SER A 7 2.34 25.88 19.20
N PRO A 8 3.22 26.75 19.73
CA PRO A 8 4.19 27.46 18.91
C PRO A 8 5.06 26.47 18.14
N ALA A 9 5.25 26.73 16.84
CA ALA A 9 6.14 25.94 16.01
C ALA A 9 7.54 25.89 16.66
N PRO A 10 8.20 24.72 16.70
CA PRO A 10 9.56 24.64 17.21
C PRO A 10 10.47 25.58 16.40
N GLY A 11 11.25 26.40 17.12
CA GLY A 11 12.21 27.31 16.52
C GLY A 11 13.23 26.58 15.63
N PRO A 12 13.97 27.32 14.79
CA PRO A 12 14.97 26.74 13.90
C PRO A 12 16.11 26.16 14.74
N GLY A 13 16.06 24.85 15.02
CA GLY A 13 17.07 24.16 15.83
C GLY A 13 16.55 23.13 16.84
N ALA A 14 15.25 22.76 16.83
CA ALA A 14 14.83 21.62 17.64
C ALA A 14 15.58 20.34 17.19
N PRO A 15 16.25 19.61 18.12
CA PRO A 15 17.00 18.42 17.77
C PRO A 15 16.08 17.36 17.15
N LEU A 16 16.61 16.62 16.18
CA LEU A 16 15.93 15.46 15.60
C LEU A 16 15.42 14.56 16.73
N SER A 17 14.13 14.21 16.69
CA SER A 17 13.59 13.20 17.60
C SER A 17 14.43 11.93 17.46
N GLY A 18 14.89 11.37 18.59
CA GLY A 18 15.73 10.17 18.60
C GLY A 18 15.11 9.00 17.84
N SER A 19 13.77 8.93 17.79
CA SER A 19 13.03 7.93 17.01
C SER A 19 13.24 8.06 15.50
N VAL A 20 13.25 9.29 14.96
CA VAL A 20 13.42 9.55 13.52
C VAL A 20 14.86 9.24 13.08
N LEU A 21 15.84 9.55 13.93
CA LEU A 21 17.24 9.22 13.67
C LEU A 21 17.46 7.69 13.73
N ALA A 22 16.81 7.01 14.67
CA ALA A 22 16.88 5.54 14.79
C ALA A 22 16.27 4.86 13.55
N GLU A 23 15.11 5.31 13.08
CA GLU A 23 14.50 4.80 11.84
C GLU A 23 15.43 5.00 10.63
N ALA A 24 15.99 6.21 10.47
CA ALA A 24 16.94 6.48 9.40
C ALA A 24 18.17 5.57 9.49
N ALA A 25 18.71 5.36 10.69
CA ALA A 25 19.85 4.45 10.91
C ALA A 25 19.52 3.02 10.48
N VAL A 26 18.34 2.49 10.84
CA VAL A 26 17.88 1.16 10.40
C VAL A 26 17.81 1.09 8.87
N VAL A 27 17.22 2.10 8.23
CA VAL A 27 17.11 2.15 6.76
C VAL A 27 18.50 2.17 6.11
N PHE A 28 19.43 3.00 6.59
CA PHE A 28 20.80 3.04 6.07
C PHE A 28 21.55 1.73 6.30
N VAL A 29 21.38 1.08 7.45
CA VAL A 29 21.97 -0.24 7.71
C VAL A 29 21.47 -1.27 6.69
N VAL A 30 20.17 -1.29 6.40
CA VAL A 30 19.60 -2.20 5.38
C VAL A 30 20.14 -1.89 3.98
N VAL A 31 20.14 -0.61 3.57
CA VAL A 31 20.65 -0.18 2.25
C VAL A 31 22.13 -0.54 2.10
N LEU A 32 22.96 -0.25 3.12
CA LEU A 32 24.38 -0.54 3.10
C LEU A 32 24.67 -2.05 3.15
N SER A 33 23.85 -2.84 3.85
CA SER A 33 23.98 -4.30 3.88
C SER A 33 23.69 -4.91 2.51
N ILE A 34 22.63 -4.45 1.83
CA ILE A 34 22.32 -4.88 0.46
C ILE A 34 23.42 -4.39 -0.49
N HIS A 35 23.87 -3.15 -0.36
CA HIS A 35 24.96 -2.63 -1.17
C HIS A 35 26.26 -3.43 -1.02
N ALA A 36 26.64 -3.80 0.20
CA ALA A 36 27.81 -4.64 0.46
C ALA A 36 27.69 -6.04 -0.15
N ALA A 37 26.47 -6.60 -0.21
CA ALA A 37 26.22 -7.91 -0.80
C ALA A 37 26.18 -7.90 -2.34
N VAL A 38 25.58 -6.87 -2.95
CA VAL A 38 25.36 -6.79 -4.40
C VAL A 38 26.52 -6.14 -5.13
N TRP A 39 27.09 -5.06 -4.56
CA TRP A 39 28.21 -4.31 -5.09
C TRP A 39 28.14 -3.98 -6.60
N ASP A 40 27.03 -3.40 -7.05
CA ASP A 40 26.82 -3.03 -8.44
C ASP A 40 26.42 -1.56 -8.64
N ARG A 41 26.32 -1.13 -9.91
CA ARG A 41 25.92 0.24 -10.28
C ARG A 41 24.55 0.62 -9.72
N TYR A 42 23.60 -0.31 -9.65
CA TYR A 42 22.25 -0.04 -9.17
C TYR A 42 22.19 0.08 -7.64
N SER A 43 23.02 -0.66 -6.91
CA SER A 43 23.15 -0.56 -5.45
C SER A 43 23.74 0.78 -5.04
N TRP A 44 24.71 1.32 -5.82
CA TRP A 44 25.18 2.70 -5.64
C TRP A 44 24.09 3.75 -5.88
N CYS A 45 23.22 3.54 -6.88
CA CYS A 45 22.02 4.37 -7.07
C CYS A 45 21.09 4.32 -5.85
N ALA A 46 20.88 3.15 -5.26
CA ALA A 46 20.05 3.00 -4.06
C ALA A 46 20.64 3.75 -2.85
N VAL A 47 21.98 3.73 -2.68
CA VAL A 47 22.67 4.53 -1.65
C VAL A 47 22.48 6.03 -1.92
N ALA A 48 22.70 6.48 -3.16
CA ALA A 48 22.51 7.89 -3.53
C ALA A 48 21.07 8.35 -3.31
N LEU A 49 20.09 7.51 -3.64
CA LEU A 49 18.67 7.76 -3.39
C LEU A 49 18.35 7.84 -1.89
N ALA A 50 18.89 6.93 -1.07
CA ALA A 50 18.69 6.96 0.38
C ALA A 50 19.23 8.26 1.01
N VAL A 51 20.43 8.69 0.61
CA VAL A 51 21.00 9.97 1.06
C VAL A 51 20.10 11.12 0.63
N GLN A 52 19.70 11.17 -0.64
CA GLN A 52 18.81 12.21 -1.16
C GLN A 52 17.47 12.25 -0.41
N ALA A 53 16.85 11.10 -0.18
CA ALA A 53 15.55 10.99 0.47
C ALA A 53 15.61 11.42 1.94
N PHE A 54 16.72 11.15 2.64
CA PHE A 54 16.94 11.62 4.01
C PHE A 54 16.91 13.16 4.11
N TYR A 55 17.60 13.85 3.20
CA TYR A 55 17.59 15.32 3.18
C TYR A 55 16.23 15.90 2.77
N VAL A 56 15.52 15.25 1.84
CA VAL A 56 14.19 15.71 1.39
C VAL A 56 13.14 15.49 2.48
N GLN A 57 13.15 14.34 3.17
CA GLN A 57 12.23 14.03 4.26
C GLN A 57 12.20 15.15 5.30
N TYR A 58 13.37 15.61 5.76
CA TYR A 58 13.46 16.66 6.77
C TYR A 58 12.79 17.99 6.33
N LYS A 59 12.97 18.37 5.07
CA LYS A 59 12.35 19.59 4.52
C LYS A 59 10.85 19.44 4.36
N TRP A 60 10.41 18.26 3.92
CA TRP A 60 9.01 17.96 3.73
C TRP A 60 8.24 17.86 5.05
N ASP A 61 8.84 17.27 6.09
CA ASP A 61 8.26 17.22 7.44
C ASP A 61 8.00 18.64 7.97
N ARG A 62 8.95 19.56 7.75
CA ARG A 62 8.79 20.97 8.11
C ARG A 62 7.67 21.65 7.33
N LEU A 63 7.50 21.36 6.03
CA LEU A 63 6.40 21.90 5.23
C LEU A 63 5.04 21.41 5.72
N LEU A 64 4.93 20.12 6.03
CA LEU A 64 3.71 19.53 6.54
C LEU A 64 3.30 20.19 7.87
N GLN A 65 4.27 20.44 8.75
CA GLN A 65 4.03 21.16 10.01
C GLN A 65 3.54 22.60 9.80
N GLN A 66 3.91 23.23 8.67
CA GLN A 66 3.47 24.57 8.28
C GLN A 66 2.12 24.59 7.54
N ALA A 67 1.48 23.42 7.34
CA ALA A 67 0.20 23.26 6.62
C ALA A 67 0.20 23.81 5.18
N SER A 68 1.37 23.99 4.57
CA SER A 68 1.55 24.57 3.24
C SER A 68 1.57 23.52 2.12
N ALA A 69 1.16 22.29 2.40
CA ALA A 69 1.13 21.21 1.41
C ALA A 69 -0.08 21.34 0.49
N VAL A 70 0.12 21.09 -0.80
CA VAL A 70 -0.94 21.12 -1.83
C VAL A 70 -2.01 20.06 -1.56
N PHE A 71 -1.58 18.87 -1.12
CA PHE A 71 -2.48 17.78 -0.71
C PHE A 71 -2.57 17.70 0.82
N GLN A 72 -3.75 17.31 1.31
CA GLN A 72 -3.96 17.09 2.73
C GLN A 72 -3.40 15.72 3.12
N PHE A 73 -2.15 15.67 3.58
CA PHE A 73 -1.57 14.45 4.14
C PHE A 73 -1.94 14.28 5.61
N ARG A 74 -1.87 13.03 6.09
CA ARG A 74 -1.92 12.73 7.52
C ARG A 74 -0.65 13.24 8.20
N MET A 75 -0.82 13.90 9.35
CA MET A 75 0.30 14.30 10.19
C MET A 75 0.78 13.13 11.05
N SER A 76 2.09 12.90 11.07
CA SER A 76 2.79 11.90 11.87
C SER A 76 4.14 12.43 12.33
N ALA A 77 4.85 11.67 13.18
CA ALA A 77 6.17 12.06 13.69
C ALA A 77 7.20 12.32 12.56
N ASN A 78 7.08 11.62 11.43
CA ASN A 78 7.81 11.86 10.20
C ASN A 78 6.93 11.57 8.97
N SER A 79 7.35 12.01 7.78
CA SER A 79 6.64 11.71 6.53
C SER A 79 6.84 10.28 6.02
N GLY A 80 7.80 9.52 6.57
CA GLY A 80 8.15 8.18 6.13
C GLY A 80 8.71 8.11 4.71
N LEU A 81 9.20 9.24 4.17
CA LEU A 81 9.66 9.32 2.77
C LEU A 81 10.94 8.52 2.52
N LEU A 82 11.89 8.53 3.46
CA LEU A 82 13.14 7.78 3.40
C LEU A 82 12.89 6.26 3.26
N PRO A 83 12.22 5.56 4.20
CA PRO A 83 11.98 4.14 4.03
C PRO A 83 11.15 3.85 2.77
N ALA A 84 10.14 4.68 2.48
CA ALA A 84 9.31 4.49 1.30
C ALA A 84 10.09 4.59 -0.02
N SER A 85 11.05 5.50 -0.11
CA SER A 85 11.86 5.73 -1.31
C SER A 85 12.75 4.54 -1.67
N VAL A 86 13.18 3.75 -0.68
CA VAL A 86 14.16 2.67 -0.89
C VAL A 86 13.52 1.28 -0.99
N VAL A 87 12.30 1.06 -0.48
CA VAL A 87 11.67 -0.28 -0.47
C VAL A 87 11.55 -0.88 -1.87
N MET A 88 10.98 -0.15 -2.82
CA MET A 88 10.79 -0.67 -4.19
C MET A 88 12.12 -0.85 -4.94
N PRO A 89 13.09 0.11 -4.88
CA PRO A 89 14.44 -0.09 -5.39
C PRO A 89 15.15 -1.33 -4.83
N LEU A 90 15.15 -1.49 -3.51
CA LEU A 90 15.81 -2.62 -2.84
C LEU A 90 15.12 -3.95 -3.18
N LEU A 91 13.80 -3.97 -3.27
CA LEU A 91 13.06 -5.16 -3.71
C LEU A 91 13.50 -5.59 -5.12
N GLY A 92 13.61 -4.64 -6.04
CA GLY A 92 14.09 -4.91 -7.40
C GLY A 92 15.53 -5.44 -7.43
N LEU A 93 16.42 -4.86 -6.62
CA LEU A 93 17.82 -5.33 -6.48
C LEU A 93 17.91 -6.75 -5.94
N VAL A 94 17.17 -7.05 -4.85
CA VAL A 94 17.16 -8.39 -4.26
C VAL A 94 16.57 -9.40 -5.24
N MET A 95 15.50 -9.03 -5.95
CA MET A 95 14.90 -9.87 -6.96
C MET A 95 15.88 -10.16 -8.11
N LYS A 96 16.55 -9.13 -8.62
CA LYS A 96 17.57 -9.25 -9.67
C LYS A 96 18.64 -10.28 -9.25
N GLU A 97 19.25 -10.13 -8.08
CA GLU A 97 20.32 -11.02 -7.62
C GLU A 97 19.85 -12.47 -7.41
N ARG A 98 18.66 -12.65 -6.83
CA ARG A 98 18.10 -13.99 -6.61
C ARG A 98 17.78 -14.69 -7.93
N CYS A 99 17.24 -13.96 -8.90
CA CYS A 99 16.88 -14.50 -10.21
C CYS A 99 18.12 -14.76 -11.08
N GLN A 100 19.14 -13.92 -10.96
CA GLN A 100 20.45 -14.14 -11.58
C GLN A 100 21.10 -15.41 -11.04
N ALA A 101 21.11 -15.61 -9.72
CA ALA A 101 21.62 -16.83 -9.09
C ALA A 101 20.83 -18.09 -9.51
N ALA A 102 19.54 -17.95 -9.81
CA ALA A 102 18.69 -19.02 -10.30
C ALA A 102 18.79 -19.25 -11.82
N GLY A 103 19.58 -18.45 -12.56
CA GLY A 103 19.74 -18.57 -14.00
C GLY A 103 18.52 -18.17 -14.82
N ASN A 104 17.63 -17.30 -14.29
CA ASN A 104 16.44 -16.84 -15.00
C ASN A 104 16.60 -15.38 -15.49
N PRO A 105 17.02 -15.16 -16.76
CA PRO A 105 17.35 -13.83 -17.27
C PRO A 105 16.13 -12.92 -17.41
N TYR A 106 14.93 -13.49 -17.59
CA TYR A 106 13.69 -12.71 -17.69
C TYR A 106 13.37 -12.02 -16.36
N PHE A 107 13.39 -12.77 -15.25
CA PHE A 107 13.09 -12.19 -13.93
C PHE A 107 14.24 -11.34 -13.39
N GLU A 108 15.48 -11.58 -13.81
CA GLU A 108 16.59 -10.66 -13.54
C GLU A 108 16.30 -9.27 -14.11
N ARG A 109 15.96 -9.20 -15.41
CA ARG A 109 15.60 -7.94 -16.09
C ARG A 109 14.37 -7.29 -15.47
N PHE A 110 13.37 -8.07 -15.12
CA PHE A 110 12.20 -7.58 -14.40
C PHE A 110 12.59 -6.93 -13.05
N GLY A 111 13.50 -7.52 -12.28
CA GLY A 111 14.03 -6.93 -11.05
C GLY A 111 14.72 -5.58 -11.28
N ILE A 112 15.47 -5.44 -12.36
CA ILE A 112 16.08 -4.16 -12.77
C ILE A 112 15.00 -3.11 -13.08
N VAL A 113 13.94 -3.49 -13.81
CA VAL A 113 12.82 -2.58 -14.13
C VAL A 113 12.08 -2.15 -12.86
N VAL A 114 11.84 -3.07 -11.93
CA VAL A 114 11.24 -2.75 -10.61
C VAL A 114 12.11 -1.75 -9.86
N ALA A 115 13.43 -1.98 -9.83
CA ALA A 115 14.36 -1.07 -9.16
C ALA A 115 14.37 0.32 -9.80
N ALA A 116 14.49 0.38 -11.13
CA ALA A 116 14.48 1.61 -11.90
C ALA A 116 13.18 2.40 -11.74
N THR A 117 12.04 1.71 -11.74
CA THR A 117 10.72 2.32 -11.52
C THR A 117 10.62 2.92 -10.12
N GLY A 118 11.03 2.17 -9.10
CA GLY A 118 11.05 2.66 -7.71
C GLY A 118 11.91 3.91 -7.56
N MET A 119 13.09 3.92 -8.19
CA MET A 119 13.98 5.08 -8.17
C MET A 119 13.35 6.30 -8.89
N ALA A 120 12.74 6.10 -10.05
CA ALA A 120 12.09 7.16 -10.81
C ALA A 120 10.92 7.79 -10.05
N VAL A 121 10.06 6.96 -9.44
CA VAL A 121 8.91 7.42 -8.65
C VAL A 121 9.37 8.16 -7.38
N ALA A 122 10.39 7.66 -6.68
CA ALA A 122 10.97 8.34 -5.52
C ALA A 122 11.62 9.70 -5.86
N LEU A 123 12.37 9.76 -6.97
CA LEU A 123 12.97 11.00 -7.47
C LEU A 123 11.89 12.02 -7.85
N PHE A 124 10.82 11.57 -8.53
CA PHE A 124 9.71 12.46 -8.89
C PHE A 124 9.04 13.05 -7.65
N SER A 125 8.72 12.24 -6.64
CA SER A 125 8.17 12.74 -5.37
C SER A 125 9.12 13.69 -4.67
N SER A 126 10.44 13.48 -4.78
CA SER A 126 11.45 14.38 -4.22
C SER A 126 11.51 15.72 -4.95
N VAL A 127 11.39 15.72 -6.28
CA VAL A 127 11.32 16.95 -7.09
C VAL A 127 10.05 17.73 -6.78
N LEU A 128 8.90 17.04 -6.72
CA LEU A 128 7.64 17.65 -6.28
C LEU A 128 7.82 18.26 -4.89
N ALA A 129 8.53 17.55 -4.01
CA ALA A 129 8.74 18.01 -2.66
C ALA A 129 9.52 19.32 -2.57
N LEU A 130 10.61 19.39 -3.33
CA LEU A 130 11.48 20.55 -3.38
C LEU A 130 10.82 21.71 -4.13
N GLY A 131 10.03 21.45 -5.17
CA GLY A 131 9.33 22.48 -5.95
C GLY A 131 8.27 23.24 -5.16
N ILE A 132 7.62 22.57 -4.20
CA ILE A 132 6.60 23.19 -3.32
C ILE A 132 7.26 23.88 -2.11
N THR A 133 8.49 23.47 -1.73
CA THR A 133 9.18 24.03 -0.56
C THR A 133 9.62 25.48 -0.77
N ARG A 134 9.14 26.40 0.08
CA ARG A 134 9.57 27.80 0.12
C ARG A 134 10.12 28.16 1.51
N PRO A 135 11.28 28.85 1.62
CA PRO A 135 12.23 29.16 0.54
C PRO A 135 12.91 27.91 -0.01
N VAL A 136 13.41 27.99 -1.26
CA VAL A 136 14.00 26.83 -1.96
C VAL A 136 15.25 26.35 -1.21
N PRO A 137 15.31 25.07 -0.79
CA PRO A 137 16.43 24.54 -0.03
C PRO A 137 17.60 24.18 -0.96
N THR A 138 18.46 25.17 -1.28
CA THR A 138 19.58 25.04 -2.22
C THR A 138 20.43 23.78 -2.03
N ASN A 139 20.88 23.51 -0.79
CA ASN A 139 21.71 22.33 -0.51
C ASN A 139 20.98 21.01 -0.82
N THR A 140 19.70 20.91 -0.45
CA THR A 140 18.88 19.73 -0.74
C THR A 140 18.62 19.58 -2.25
N CYS A 141 18.43 20.70 -2.96
CA CYS A 141 18.29 20.69 -4.42
C CYS A 141 19.57 20.22 -5.12
N VAL A 142 20.76 20.64 -4.65
CA VAL A 142 22.04 20.18 -5.20
C VAL A 142 22.21 18.67 -4.99
N ILE A 143 21.95 18.18 -3.77
CA ILE A 143 22.03 16.73 -3.46
C ILE A 143 21.04 15.94 -4.32
N SER A 144 19.80 16.43 -4.45
CA SER A 144 18.77 15.79 -5.27
C SER A 144 19.09 15.81 -6.77
N GLY A 145 19.69 16.89 -7.26
CA GLY A 145 20.14 17.00 -8.65
C GLY A 145 21.31 16.06 -8.94
N LEU A 146 22.27 15.94 -8.02
CA LEU A 146 23.40 15.01 -8.15
C LEU A 146 22.91 13.56 -8.17
N ALA A 147 22.10 13.16 -7.18
CA ALA A 147 21.55 11.81 -7.09
C ALA A 147 20.69 11.48 -8.32
N GLY A 148 19.79 12.40 -8.71
CA GLY A 148 18.97 12.25 -9.91
C GLY A 148 19.80 12.13 -11.19
N GLY A 149 20.86 12.93 -11.34
CA GLY A 149 21.77 12.87 -12.48
C GLY A 149 22.49 11.53 -12.60
N VAL A 150 23.02 11.01 -11.50
CA VAL A 150 23.67 9.69 -11.45
C VAL A 150 22.68 8.57 -11.80
N ILE A 151 21.48 8.60 -11.21
CA ILE A 151 20.44 7.60 -11.46
C ILE A 151 19.99 7.62 -12.92
N MET A 152 19.72 8.80 -13.48
CA MET A 152 19.33 8.95 -14.88
C MET A 152 20.44 8.51 -15.84
N TYR A 153 21.70 8.81 -15.53
CA TYR A 153 22.84 8.35 -16.31
C TYR A 153 22.93 6.82 -16.34
N ILE A 154 22.81 6.17 -15.18
CA ILE A 154 22.85 4.71 -15.06
C ILE A 154 21.66 4.06 -15.76
N MET A 155 20.45 4.60 -15.58
CA MET A 155 19.24 4.12 -16.27
C MET A 155 19.39 4.20 -17.78
N LYS A 156 19.88 5.33 -18.32
CA LYS A 156 20.10 5.53 -19.75
C LYS A 156 21.05 4.48 -20.36
N HIS A 157 22.09 4.09 -19.64
CA HIS A 157 23.10 3.15 -20.15
C HIS A 157 22.79 1.68 -19.89
N SER A 158 21.83 1.37 -19.02
CA SER A 158 21.60 -0.01 -18.56
C SER A 158 20.23 -0.58 -18.96
N LEU A 159 19.24 0.27 -19.21
CA LEU A 159 17.90 -0.12 -19.66
C LEU A 159 17.82 -0.11 -21.19
N SER A 160 17.12 -1.10 -21.74
CA SER A 160 16.66 -1.11 -23.12
C SER A 160 15.55 -0.07 -23.35
N VAL A 161 15.29 0.28 -24.61
CA VAL A 161 14.25 1.25 -24.96
C VAL A 161 12.87 0.84 -24.43
N GLY A 162 12.53 -0.45 -24.51
CA GLY A 162 11.27 -0.98 -23.99
C GLY A 162 11.13 -0.85 -22.46
N GLU A 163 12.23 -1.08 -21.73
CA GLU A 163 12.26 -0.92 -20.27
C GLU A 163 12.18 0.56 -19.85
N VAL A 164 12.80 1.47 -20.62
CA VAL A 164 12.65 2.92 -20.39
C VAL A 164 11.20 3.36 -20.58
N ILE A 165 10.55 2.90 -21.65
CA ILE A 165 9.13 3.17 -21.90
C ILE A 165 8.29 2.67 -20.71
N GLU A 166 8.57 1.46 -20.22
CA GLU A 166 7.88 0.92 -19.04
C GLU A 166 7.98 1.81 -17.80
N VAL A 167 9.19 2.27 -17.47
CA VAL A 167 9.40 3.15 -16.32
C VAL A 167 8.62 4.47 -16.49
N LEU A 168 8.60 5.04 -17.70
CA LEU A 168 7.87 6.26 -18.00
C LEU A 168 6.35 6.07 -17.93
N GLU A 169 5.82 4.95 -18.41
CA GLU A 169 4.40 4.60 -18.30
C GLU A 169 3.97 4.50 -16.83
N VAL A 170 4.74 3.78 -16.00
CA VAL A 170 4.45 3.66 -14.57
C VAL A 170 4.50 5.03 -13.89
N LEU A 171 5.50 5.86 -14.23
CA LEU A 171 5.60 7.21 -13.69
C LEU A 171 4.39 8.06 -14.08
N LEU A 172 3.93 8.00 -15.33
CA LEU A 172 2.75 8.73 -15.80
C LEU A 172 1.50 8.30 -15.02
N ILE A 173 1.29 6.98 -14.89
CA ILE A 173 0.18 6.42 -14.10
C ILE A 173 0.27 6.90 -12.64
N PHE A 174 1.47 6.92 -12.05
CA PHE A 174 1.71 7.41 -10.70
C PHE A 174 1.28 8.86 -10.53
N VAL A 175 1.65 9.75 -11.45
CA VAL A 175 1.23 11.17 -11.38
C VAL A 175 -0.30 11.30 -11.39
N TYR A 176 -0.99 10.62 -12.30
CA TYR A 176 -2.45 10.69 -12.37
C TYR A 176 -3.14 10.07 -11.15
N LEU A 177 -2.66 8.91 -10.68
CA LEU A 177 -3.22 8.27 -9.49
C LEU A 177 -3.02 9.13 -8.23
N ASN A 178 -1.88 9.82 -8.09
CA ASN A 178 -1.67 10.77 -7.00
C ASN A 178 -2.70 11.92 -7.05
N MET A 179 -2.91 12.52 -8.23
CA MET A 179 -3.86 13.61 -8.39
C MET A 179 -5.30 13.18 -8.05
N ILE A 180 -5.70 11.97 -8.47
CA ILE A 180 -7.06 11.45 -8.23
C ILE A 180 -7.22 11.00 -6.78
N LEU A 181 -6.36 10.09 -6.30
CA LEU A 181 -6.56 9.42 -5.01
C LEU A 181 -6.23 10.31 -3.81
N LEU A 182 -5.24 11.20 -3.89
CA LEU A 182 -4.98 12.14 -2.78
C LEU A 182 -6.06 13.23 -2.67
N TYR A 183 -6.80 13.50 -3.75
CA TYR A 183 -7.98 14.36 -3.73
C TYR A 183 -9.20 13.64 -3.14
N LEU A 184 -9.43 12.38 -3.54
CA LEU A 184 -10.56 11.58 -3.03
C LEU A 184 -10.38 11.10 -1.58
N LEU A 185 -9.13 10.93 -1.11
CA LEU A 185 -8.78 10.37 0.19
C LEU A 185 -7.92 11.36 1.01
N PRO A 186 -8.43 12.55 1.36
CA PRO A 186 -7.67 13.52 2.13
C PRO A 186 -7.35 12.97 3.52
N ARG A 187 -6.12 13.18 3.98
CA ARG A 187 -5.60 12.79 5.31
C ARG A 187 -5.55 11.27 5.57
N CYS A 188 -5.72 10.43 4.55
CA CYS A 188 -5.54 8.98 4.69
C CYS A 188 -4.07 8.59 4.77
N PHE A 189 -3.23 9.19 3.92
CA PHE A 189 -1.84 8.76 3.75
C PHE A 189 -0.86 9.77 4.33
N THR A 190 0.23 9.27 4.89
CA THR A 190 1.49 10.02 4.96
C THR A 190 2.13 10.06 3.56
N PRO A 191 3.04 10.99 3.27
CA PRO A 191 3.70 11.07 1.96
C PRO A 191 4.44 9.77 1.58
N GLY A 192 5.12 9.12 2.54
CA GLY A 192 5.78 7.85 2.32
C GLY A 192 4.80 6.70 2.08
N GLU A 193 3.66 6.67 2.77
CA GLU A 193 2.60 5.69 2.50
C GLU A 193 1.98 5.88 1.13
N ALA A 194 1.72 7.13 0.74
CA ALA A 194 1.24 7.46 -0.60
C ALA A 194 2.25 6.99 -1.66
N LEU A 195 3.55 7.25 -1.44
CA LEU A 195 4.61 6.81 -2.34
C LEU A 195 4.60 5.29 -2.55
N LEU A 196 4.51 4.51 -1.46
CA LEU A 196 4.50 3.04 -1.53
C LEU A 196 3.22 2.48 -2.17
N VAL A 197 2.05 2.91 -1.66
CA VAL A 197 0.76 2.37 -2.10
C VAL A 197 0.48 2.77 -3.54
N LEU A 198 0.66 4.05 -3.87
CA LEU A 198 0.39 4.54 -5.23
C LEU A 198 1.48 4.07 -6.19
N GLY A 199 2.76 4.02 -5.79
CA GLY A 199 3.83 3.47 -6.63
C GLY A 199 3.59 1.99 -6.98
N GLY A 200 3.22 1.17 -5.98
CA GLY A 200 2.87 -0.23 -6.19
C GLY A 200 1.63 -0.41 -7.08
N LEU A 201 0.58 0.38 -6.83
CA LEU A 201 -0.64 0.36 -7.64
C LEU A 201 -0.38 0.79 -9.10
N SER A 202 0.45 1.82 -9.32
CA SER A 202 0.85 2.26 -10.66
C SER A 202 1.59 1.16 -11.41
N PHE A 203 2.50 0.47 -10.73
CA PHE A 203 3.22 -0.65 -11.31
C PHE A 203 2.26 -1.80 -11.67
N MET A 204 1.38 -2.20 -10.75
CA MET A 204 0.39 -3.26 -11.00
C MET A 204 -0.57 -2.92 -12.15
N LEU A 205 -1.03 -1.67 -12.22
CA LEU A 205 -1.91 -1.20 -13.29
C LEU A 205 -1.20 -1.23 -14.64
N ASN A 206 0.08 -0.82 -14.69
CA ASN A 206 0.87 -0.92 -15.91
C ASN A 206 1.05 -2.37 -16.37
N GLN A 207 1.42 -3.27 -15.44
CA GLN A 207 1.56 -4.70 -15.73
C GLN A 207 0.25 -5.30 -16.25
N LEU A 208 -0.89 -4.90 -15.68
CA LEU A 208 -2.20 -5.36 -16.12
C LEU A 208 -2.55 -4.86 -17.52
N ILE A 209 -2.26 -3.59 -17.84
CA ILE A 209 -2.47 -3.03 -19.18
C ILE A 209 -1.64 -3.79 -20.20
N LYS A 210 -0.32 -3.91 -19.98
CA LYS A 210 0.57 -4.62 -20.91
C LYS A 210 0.09 -6.04 -21.16
N ARG A 211 -0.16 -6.78 -20.08
CA ARG A 211 -0.65 -8.16 -20.16
C ARG A 211 -1.98 -8.26 -20.89
N SER A 212 -2.88 -7.31 -20.71
CA SER A 212 -4.19 -7.27 -21.39
C SER A 212 -4.09 -6.98 -22.89
N LEU A 213 -3.06 -6.25 -23.32
CA LEU A 213 -2.77 -5.96 -24.72
C LEU A 213 -2.04 -7.12 -25.41
N THR A 214 -1.17 -7.83 -24.69
CA THR A 214 -0.31 -8.91 -25.24
C THR A 214 -0.91 -10.31 -25.16
N VAL A 215 -2.18 -10.48 -24.75
CA VAL A 215 -2.86 -11.79 -24.53
C VAL A 215 -2.90 -12.70 -25.77
N VAL A 216 -2.35 -12.31 -26.91
CA VAL A 216 -2.53 -13.02 -28.18
C VAL A 216 -1.93 -14.45 -28.16
N GLU A 217 -0.87 -14.76 -27.41
CA GLU A 217 -0.08 -15.99 -27.70
C GLU A 217 0.21 -17.01 -26.58
N SER A 218 -0.08 -16.79 -25.29
CA SER A 218 0.15 -17.87 -24.29
C SER A 218 -0.92 -17.98 -23.20
N GLN A 219 -1.19 -19.22 -22.74
CA GLN A 219 -1.93 -19.48 -21.52
C GLN A 219 -1.03 -19.09 -20.34
N GLY A 220 -1.23 -17.91 -19.75
CA GLY A 220 -0.55 -17.55 -18.51
C GLY A 220 -1.14 -18.27 -17.30
N ASP A 221 -0.35 -18.44 -16.23
CA ASP A 221 -0.84 -19.00 -14.97
C ASP A 221 -1.96 -18.09 -14.41
N PRO A 222 -3.15 -18.63 -14.09
CA PRO A 222 -4.23 -17.85 -13.52
C PRO A 222 -3.84 -17.04 -12.27
N LEU A 223 -2.88 -17.54 -11.49
CA LEU A 223 -2.37 -16.87 -10.29
C LEU A 223 -1.75 -15.51 -10.63
N ASP A 224 -1.06 -15.41 -11.76
CA ASP A 224 -0.33 -14.22 -12.17
C ASP A 224 -1.24 -13.03 -12.51
N PHE A 225 -2.50 -13.27 -12.84
CA PHE A 225 -3.46 -12.23 -13.18
C PHE A 225 -4.44 -11.92 -12.06
N PHE A 226 -4.64 -12.87 -11.13
CA PHE A 226 -5.70 -12.78 -10.13
C PHE A 226 -5.55 -11.54 -9.25
N LEU A 227 -4.38 -11.32 -8.65
CA LEU A 227 -4.14 -10.14 -7.81
C LEU A 227 -4.24 -8.85 -8.61
N LEU A 228 -3.65 -8.81 -9.80
CA LEU A 228 -3.63 -7.59 -10.62
C LEU A 228 -5.05 -7.13 -10.95
N VAL A 229 -5.88 -8.03 -11.46
CA VAL A 229 -7.26 -7.70 -11.85
C VAL A 229 -8.13 -7.38 -10.64
N VAL A 230 -7.99 -8.12 -9.54
CA VAL A 230 -8.78 -7.88 -8.33
C VAL A 230 -8.42 -6.52 -7.71
N VAL A 231 -7.13 -6.22 -7.51
CA VAL A 231 -6.69 -4.96 -6.90
C VAL A 231 -7.07 -3.77 -7.78
N VAL A 232 -6.78 -3.82 -9.09
CA VAL A 232 -7.14 -2.74 -10.01
C VAL A 232 -8.66 -2.59 -10.12
N GLY A 233 -9.41 -3.69 -10.16
CA GLY A 233 -10.86 -3.68 -10.17
C GLY A 233 -11.45 -3.01 -8.94
N MET A 234 -10.94 -3.32 -7.75
CA MET A 234 -11.36 -2.66 -6.50
C MET A 234 -11.05 -1.16 -6.54
N VAL A 235 -9.87 -0.74 -6.98
CA VAL A 235 -9.52 0.69 -7.08
C VAL A 235 -10.44 1.43 -8.05
N LEU A 236 -10.67 0.89 -9.25
CA LEU A 236 -11.56 1.50 -10.24
C LEU A 236 -12.99 1.63 -9.71
N MET A 237 -13.47 0.60 -9.02
CA MET A 237 -14.76 0.60 -8.35
C MET A 237 -14.81 1.67 -7.24
N GLY A 238 -13.75 1.82 -6.45
CA GLY A 238 -13.64 2.87 -5.43
C GLY A 238 -13.68 4.28 -6.02
N ILE A 239 -12.97 4.52 -7.13
CA ILE A 239 -12.99 5.81 -7.85
C ILE A 239 -14.40 6.09 -8.39
N PHE A 240 -15.04 5.09 -8.99
CA PHE A 240 -16.40 5.19 -9.52
C PHE A 240 -17.40 5.58 -8.43
N PHE A 241 -17.46 4.84 -7.32
CA PHE A 241 -18.41 5.13 -6.24
C PHE A 241 -18.08 6.42 -5.51
N SER A 242 -16.80 6.74 -5.30
CA SER A 242 -16.42 8.01 -4.68
C SER A 242 -16.92 9.19 -5.50
N THR A 243 -16.78 9.13 -6.82
CA THR A 243 -17.27 10.18 -7.72
C THR A 243 -18.80 10.23 -7.72
N LEU A 244 -19.47 9.08 -7.79
CA LEU A 244 -20.93 8.99 -7.85
C LEU A 244 -21.58 9.55 -6.57
N PHE A 245 -21.03 9.23 -5.40
CA PHE A 245 -21.55 9.71 -4.11
C PHE A 245 -21.16 11.16 -3.77
N VAL A 246 -20.37 11.85 -4.61
CA VAL A 246 -20.32 13.32 -4.56
C VAL A 246 -21.67 13.92 -4.98
N PHE A 247 -22.35 13.28 -5.93
CA PHE A 247 -23.60 13.78 -6.51
C PHE A 247 -24.86 13.18 -5.88
N MET A 248 -24.72 12.06 -5.15
CA MET A 248 -25.85 11.30 -4.60
C MET A 248 -25.67 11.02 -3.12
N ASP A 249 -26.73 11.17 -2.32
CA ASP A 249 -26.70 10.82 -0.91
C ASP A 249 -26.64 9.30 -0.72
N SER A 250 -25.56 8.86 -0.08
CA SER A 250 -25.25 7.45 0.20
C SER A 250 -26.00 6.88 1.42
N GLY A 251 -26.65 7.74 2.22
CA GLY A 251 -27.36 7.32 3.43
C GLY A 251 -28.75 6.68 3.20
N THR A 252 -29.24 6.68 1.96
CA THR A 252 -30.59 6.20 1.62
C THR A 252 -30.60 4.68 1.33
N TRP A 253 -31.77 4.03 1.50
CA TRP A 253 -31.90 2.61 1.13
C TRP A 253 -31.78 2.40 -0.39
N ALA A 254 -32.29 3.35 -1.19
CA ALA A 254 -32.19 3.31 -2.65
C ALA A 254 -30.72 3.34 -3.13
N SER A 255 -29.90 4.25 -2.59
CA SER A 255 -28.47 4.32 -2.90
C SER A 255 -27.71 3.07 -2.46
N SER A 256 -28.11 2.45 -1.34
CA SER A 256 -27.51 1.21 -0.85
C SER A 256 -27.83 0.01 -1.77
N ILE A 257 -29.09 -0.12 -2.22
CA ILE A 257 -29.48 -1.14 -3.20
C ILE A 257 -28.73 -0.91 -4.52
N PHE A 258 -28.67 0.34 -4.98
CA PHE A 258 -27.92 0.71 -6.17
C PHE A 258 -26.43 0.36 -6.04
N PHE A 259 -25.80 0.64 -4.89
CA PHE A 259 -24.42 0.29 -4.62
C PHE A 259 -24.18 -1.23 -4.77
N HIS A 260 -25.00 -2.05 -4.12
CA HIS A 260 -24.87 -3.51 -4.18
C HIS A 260 -25.13 -4.06 -5.58
N LEU A 261 -26.15 -3.55 -6.27
CA LEU A 261 -26.47 -3.96 -7.63
C LEU A 261 -25.37 -3.57 -8.61
N MET A 262 -24.88 -2.32 -8.54
CA MET A 262 -23.79 -1.84 -9.40
C MET A 262 -22.47 -2.55 -9.09
N THR A 263 -22.20 -2.87 -7.82
CA THR A 263 -21.06 -3.74 -7.44
C THR A 263 -21.15 -5.08 -8.15
N CYS A 264 -22.32 -5.70 -8.15
CA CYS A 264 -22.56 -6.97 -8.82
C CYS A 264 -22.38 -6.84 -10.34
N VAL A 265 -22.91 -5.78 -10.96
CA VAL A 265 -22.77 -5.49 -12.38
C VAL A 265 -21.30 -5.27 -12.77
N LEU A 266 -20.53 -4.49 -12.02
CA LEU A 266 -19.11 -4.27 -12.30
C LEU A 266 -18.28 -5.53 -12.05
N GLY A 267 -18.58 -6.27 -10.98
CA GLY A 267 -17.90 -7.54 -10.67
C GLY A 267 -18.14 -8.63 -11.72
N LEU A 268 -19.40 -8.89 -12.07
CA LEU A 268 -19.78 -9.95 -13.01
C LEU A 268 -19.66 -9.51 -14.48
N GLY A 269 -19.84 -8.22 -14.78
CA GLY A 269 -19.85 -7.68 -16.13
C GLY A 269 -18.50 -7.13 -16.61
N VAL A 270 -17.60 -6.75 -15.70
CA VAL A 270 -16.28 -6.19 -16.05
C VAL A 270 -15.15 -7.05 -15.51
N VAL A 271 -15.07 -7.23 -14.18
CA VAL A 271 -13.94 -7.92 -13.54
C VAL A 271 -13.87 -9.39 -13.96
N LEU A 272 -14.99 -10.11 -13.91
CA LEU A 272 -15.02 -11.54 -14.24
C LEU A 272 -14.75 -11.82 -15.73
N PRO A 273 -15.33 -11.10 -16.71
CA PRO A 273 -15.00 -11.26 -18.12
C PRO A 273 -13.55 -10.87 -18.44
N TRP A 274 -12.99 -9.87 -17.74
CA TRP A 274 -11.59 -9.50 -17.88
C TRP A 274 -10.66 -10.62 -17.40
N LEU A 275 -10.93 -11.20 -16.23
CA LEU A 275 -10.24 -12.41 -15.75
C LEU A 275 -10.40 -13.57 -16.74
N HIS A 276 -11.60 -13.80 -17.25
CA HIS A 276 -11.87 -14.86 -18.22
C HIS A 276 -11.05 -14.68 -19.50
N ARG A 277 -10.94 -13.44 -20.01
CA ARG A 277 -10.12 -13.12 -21.18
C ARG A 277 -8.63 -13.39 -20.93
N LEU A 278 -8.11 -13.03 -19.76
CA LEU A 278 -6.68 -13.22 -19.42
C LEU A 278 -6.34 -14.68 -19.16
N ILE A 279 -7.18 -15.38 -18.39
CA ILE A 279 -6.98 -16.77 -17.97
C ILE A 279 -7.33 -17.76 -19.10
N ARG A 280 -8.18 -17.34 -20.05
CA ARG A 280 -8.80 -18.19 -21.10
C ARG A 280 -9.54 -19.43 -20.55
N ARG A 281 -9.96 -19.39 -19.29
CA ARG A 281 -10.81 -20.40 -18.63
C ARG A 281 -11.83 -19.68 -17.74
N ASN A 282 -12.89 -20.38 -17.35
CA ASN A 282 -13.89 -19.84 -16.42
C ASN A 282 -13.24 -19.56 -15.05
N PRO A 283 -13.07 -18.29 -14.62
CA PRO A 283 -12.29 -17.98 -13.42
C PRO A 283 -12.91 -18.52 -12.14
N LEU A 284 -14.24 -18.53 -12.03
CA LEU A 284 -14.94 -19.07 -10.87
C LEU A 284 -14.75 -20.59 -10.74
N LEU A 285 -14.82 -21.31 -11.86
CA LEU A 285 -14.60 -22.76 -11.87
C LEU A 285 -13.14 -23.08 -11.56
N TRP A 286 -12.20 -22.32 -12.13
CA TRP A 286 -10.79 -22.45 -11.78
C TRP A 286 -10.55 -22.21 -10.29
N LEU A 287 -11.09 -21.13 -9.73
CA LEU A 287 -10.91 -20.81 -8.31
C LEU A 287 -11.49 -21.91 -7.42
N PHE A 288 -12.69 -22.40 -7.73
CA PHE A 288 -13.30 -23.50 -6.99
C PHE A 288 -12.43 -24.78 -7.05
N GLN A 289 -12.01 -25.18 -8.25
CA GLN A 289 -11.13 -26.34 -8.42
C GLN A 289 -9.79 -26.16 -7.71
N PHE A 290 -9.23 -24.94 -7.73
CA PHE A 290 -7.98 -24.61 -7.06
C PHE A 290 -8.10 -24.75 -5.53
N LEU A 291 -9.17 -24.21 -4.93
CA LEU A 291 -9.37 -24.24 -3.48
C LEU A 291 -9.56 -25.66 -2.94
N PHE A 292 -10.23 -26.53 -3.68
CA PHE A 292 -10.53 -27.91 -3.28
C PHE A 292 -9.63 -28.95 -3.97
N GLN A 293 -8.49 -28.52 -4.53
CA GLN A 293 -7.62 -29.39 -5.31
C GLN A 293 -6.94 -30.48 -4.46
N THR A 294 -6.56 -30.14 -3.22
CA THR A 294 -5.78 -31.03 -2.34
C THR A 294 -6.36 -31.02 -0.93
N GLU A 295 -6.22 -32.15 -0.25
CA GLU A 295 -6.61 -32.30 1.17
C GLU A 295 -5.93 -31.24 2.05
N THR A 296 -4.65 -30.93 1.79
CA THR A 296 -3.89 -29.91 2.51
C THR A 296 -4.56 -28.53 2.42
N ARG A 297 -5.07 -28.15 1.24
CA ARG A 297 -5.76 -26.86 1.05
C ARG A 297 -7.09 -26.84 1.80
N VAL A 298 -7.83 -27.95 1.77
CA VAL A 298 -9.11 -28.06 2.51
C VAL A 298 -8.88 -27.94 4.01
N TYR A 299 -7.89 -28.65 4.58
CA TYR A 299 -7.55 -28.55 6.00
C TYR A 299 -7.07 -27.13 6.37
N LEU A 300 -6.26 -26.48 5.52
CA LEU A 300 -5.83 -25.10 5.73
C LEU A 300 -7.00 -24.12 5.71
N LEU A 301 -7.93 -24.24 4.75
CA LEU A 301 -9.12 -23.40 4.66
C LEU A 301 -10.03 -23.60 5.87
N ALA A 302 -10.23 -24.84 6.32
CA ALA A 302 -10.98 -25.14 7.53
C ALA A 302 -10.33 -24.49 8.76
N TYR A 303 -9.01 -24.65 8.92
CA TYR A 303 -8.24 -24.04 10.00
C TYR A 303 -8.31 -22.50 9.98
N TRP A 304 -8.14 -21.86 8.82
CA TRP A 304 -8.25 -20.40 8.70
C TRP A 304 -9.67 -19.90 8.94
N SER A 305 -10.70 -20.65 8.53
CA SER A 305 -12.09 -20.30 8.86
C SER A 305 -12.35 -20.35 10.37
N LEU A 306 -11.76 -21.31 11.08
CA LEU A 306 -11.81 -21.37 12.53
C LEU A 306 -11.09 -20.17 13.16
N LEU A 307 -9.90 -19.81 12.68
CA LEU A 307 -9.21 -18.60 13.16
C LEU A 307 -10.00 -17.32 12.89
N ALA A 308 -10.61 -17.19 11.72
CA ALA A 308 -11.42 -16.03 11.37
C ALA A 308 -12.70 -15.92 12.23
N THR A 309 -13.36 -17.04 12.52
CA THR A 309 -14.51 -17.07 13.45
C THR A 309 -14.09 -16.72 14.87
N LEU A 310 -12.95 -17.24 15.36
CA LEU A 310 -12.39 -16.84 16.65
C LEU A 310 -12.07 -15.34 16.71
N ALA A 311 -11.46 -14.79 15.65
CA ALA A 311 -11.18 -13.35 15.55
C ALA A 311 -12.47 -12.53 15.64
N CYS A 312 -13.52 -12.93 14.91
CA CYS A 312 -14.82 -12.28 14.95
C CYS A 312 -15.46 -12.35 16.34
N LEU A 313 -15.44 -13.53 16.98
CA LEU A 313 -15.94 -13.70 18.34
C LEU A 313 -15.21 -12.81 19.35
N VAL A 314 -13.89 -12.69 19.24
CA VAL A 314 -13.09 -11.79 20.08
C VAL A 314 -13.52 -10.33 19.89
N VAL A 315 -13.73 -9.88 18.64
CA VAL A 315 -14.23 -8.52 18.34
C VAL A 315 -15.61 -8.29 18.94
N LEU A 316 -16.53 -9.24 18.76
CA LEU A 316 -17.91 -9.14 19.26
C LEU A 316 -17.94 -9.14 20.79
N TYR A 317 -17.15 -10.01 21.42
CA TYR A 317 -17.05 -10.09 22.88
C TYR A 317 -16.49 -8.79 23.48
N GLN A 318 -15.44 -8.23 22.90
CA GLN A 318 -14.87 -6.95 23.36
C GLN A 318 -15.86 -5.79 23.19
N ASN A 319 -16.59 -5.76 22.07
CA ASN A 319 -17.65 -4.78 21.85
C ASN A 319 -18.80 -4.91 22.86
N ALA A 320 -19.27 -6.13 23.10
CA ALA A 320 -20.34 -6.40 24.07
C ALA A 320 -19.94 -6.01 25.50
N LYS A 321 -18.70 -6.34 25.91
CA LYS A 321 -18.16 -6.00 27.24
C LYS A 321 -17.99 -4.50 27.45
N ARG A 322 -17.71 -3.72 26.39
CA ARG A 322 -17.67 -2.26 26.46
C ARG A 322 -19.07 -1.65 26.57
N SER A 323 -20.06 -2.22 25.88
CA SER A 323 -21.44 -1.73 25.96
C SER A 323 -22.05 -1.90 27.37
N SER A 324 -21.53 -2.83 28.18
CA SER A 324 -22.02 -3.11 29.53
C SER A 324 -21.21 -2.46 30.66
N SER A 325 -20.02 -1.91 30.37
CA SER A 325 -19.14 -1.31 31.38
C SER A 325 -18.84 0.15 31.01
N GLU A 326 -19.49 1.08 31.70
CA GLU A 326 -19.40 2.53 31.47
C GLU A 326 -18.05 3.16 31.88
N SER A 327 -17.06 2.38 32.33
CA SER A 327 -15.77 2.95 32.77
C SER A 327 -14.53 2.19 32.28
N LYS A 328 -13.64 2.98 31.65
CA LYS A 328 -12.18 2.87 31.46
C LYS A 328 -11.75 2.99 29.99
N LYS A 329 -11.55 4.25 29.60
CA LYS A 329 -11.26 4.74 28.25
C LYS A 329 -9.88 4.37 27.67
N HIS A 330 -8.98 3.66 28.36
CA HIS A 330 -7.56 3.62 27.93
C HIS A 330 -6.80 2.27 28.01
N GLN A 331 -7.39 1.15 28.42
CA GLN A 331 -6.63 -0.12 28.60
C GLN A 331 -6.97 -1.26 27.62
N ALA A 332 -8.00 -1.11 26.77
CA ALA A 332 -8.38 -2.12 25.79
C ALA A 332 -7.43 -2.32 24.58
N PRO A 333 -6.59 -1.37 24.12
CA PRO A 333 -5.94 -1.53 22.82
C PRO A 333 -4.80 -2.57 22.84
N THR A 334 -4.08 -2.73 23.94
CA THR A 334 -2.85 -3.56 23.96
C THR A 334 -3.13 -5.06 23.92
N ILE A 335 -4.18 -5.53 24.61
CA ILE A 335 -4.53 -6.96 24.66
C ILE A 335 -5.13 -7.40 23.32
N ALA A 336 -6.04 -6.59 22.76
CA ALA A 336 -6.63 -6.86 21.45
C ALA A 336 -5.55 -6.97 20.36
N ARG A 337 -4.59 -6.04 20.33
CA ARG A 337 -3.45 -6.06 19.39
C ARG A 337 -2.64 -7.36 19.47
N LYS A 338 -2.36 -7.87 20.68
CA LYS A 338 -1.64 -9.14 20.86
C LYS A 338 -2.41 -10.34 20.31
N TYR A 339 -3.73 -10.40 20.53
CA TYR A 339 -4.56 -11.47 19.96
C TYR A 339 -4.59 -11.44 18.44
N PHE A 340 -4.77 -10.26 17.84
CA PHE A 340 -4.73 -10.12 16.39
C PHE A 340 -3.36 -10.49 15.81
N HIS A 341 -2.27 -10.06 16.46
CA HIS A 341 -0.93 -10.44 16.03
C HIS A 341 -0.74 -11.96 16.06
N PHE A 342 -1.16 -12.62 17.14
CA PHE A 342 -1.11 -14.08 17.23
C PHE A 342 -1.92 -14.75 16.11
N ILE A 343 -3.14 -14.28 15.83
CA ILE A 343 -4.00 -14.81 14.76
C ILE A 343 -3.35 -14.62 13.40
N VAL A 344 -2.74 -13.46 13.13
CA VAL A 344 -2.01 -13.18 11.89
C VAL A 344 -0.84 -14.15 11.75
N VAL A 345 0.03 -14.26 12.76
CA VAL A 345 1.17 -15.19 12.75
C VAL A 345 0.69 -16.64 12.55
N ALA A 346 -0.36 -17.05 13.26
CA ALA A 346 -0.97 -18.37 13.15
C ALA A 346 -1.62 -18.64 11.78
N THR A 347 -1.96 -17.59 11.02
CA THR A 347 -2.49 -17.71 9.65
C THR A 347 -1.35 -17.79 8.63
N TYR A 348 -0.35 -16.90 8.72
CA TYR A 348 0.73 -16.79 7.73
C TYR A 348 1.75 -17.93 7.81
N ILE A 349 2.19 -18.34 9.00
CA ILE A 349 3.20 -19.40 9.16
C ILE A 349 2.79 -20.70 8.43
N PRO A 350 1.62 -21.31 8.72
CA PRO A 350 1.23 -22.53 8.03
C PRO A 350 1.01 -22.31 6.54
N GLY A 351 0.50 -21.14 6.11
CA GLY A 351 0.37 -20.81 4.70
C GLY A 351 1.71 -20.78 3.95
N ILE A 352 2.74 -20.17 4.54
CA ILE A 352 4.07 -20.06 3.91
C ILE A 352 4.75 -21.43 3.80
N ILE A 353 4.59 -22.28 4.83
CA ILE A 353 5.25 -23.60 4.90
C ILE A 353 4.53 -24.62 4.02
N LEU A 354 3.18 -24.66 4.06
CA LEU A 354 2.40 -25.74 3.46
C LEU A 354 1.93 -25.43 2.03
N ASP A 355 1.45 -24.21 1.74
CA ASP A 355 0.94 -23.85 0.40
C ASP A 355 0.95 -22.33 0.14
N ARG A 356 2.06 -21.85 -0.45
CA ARG A 356 2.24 -20.41 -0.79
C ARG A 356 1.23 -19.92 -1.85
N PRO A 357 0.94 -20.67 -2.93
CA PRO A 357 -0.12 -20.30 -3.88
C PRO A 357 -1.49 -20.11 -3.21
N LEU A 358 -1.90 -21.01 -2.31
CA LEU A 358 -3.15 -20.86 -1.57
C LEU A 358 -3.15 -19.60 -0.71
N LEU A 359 -2.06 -19.35 0.04
CA LEU A 359 -1.92 -18.15 0.86
C LEU A 359 -2.05 -16.87 0.01
N TYR A 360 -1.44 -16.84 -1.18
CA TYR A 360 -1.52 -15.71 -2.11
C TYR A 360 -2.95 -15.43 -2.58
N VAL A 361 -3.68 -16.46 -3.00
CA VAL A 361 -5.08 -16.33 -3.45
C VAL A 361 -5.97 -15.91 -2.29
N ALA A 362 -5.82 -16.54 -1.12
CA ALA A 362 -6.57 -16.21 0.08
C ALA A 362 -6.32 -14.77 0.52
N ALA A 363 -5.06 -14.32 0.56
CA ALA A 363 -4.71 -12.94 0.90
C ALA A 363 -5.32 -11.92 -0.08
N THR A 364 -5.32 -12.24 -1.38
CA THR A 364 -5.94 -11.40 -2.41
C THR A 364 -7.46 -11.29 -2.21
N ILE A 365 -8.14 -12.40 -1.92
CA ILE A 365 -9.58 -12.41 -1.62
C ILE A 365 -9.87 -11.64 -0.33
N CYS A 366 -9.11 -11.86 0.73
CA CYS A 366 -9.24 -11.14 1.99
C CYS A 366 -9.03 -9.63 1.80
N LEU A 367 -8.04 -9.22 1.01
CA LEU A 367 -7.80 -7.82 0.66
C LEU A 367 -9.03 -7.22 -0.04
N ALA A 368 -9.60 -7.91 -1.02
CA ALA A 368 -10.80 -7.46 -1.72
C ALA A 368 -12.00 -7.33 -0.78
N VAL A 369 -12.20 -8.30 0.11
CA VAL A 369 -13.27 -8.27 1.13
C VAL A 369 -13.07 -7.09 2.09
N PHE A 370 -11.86 -6.84 2.58
CA PHE A 370 -11.58 -5.72 3.47
C PHE A 370 -11.78 -4.37 2.79
N ILE A 371 -11.33 -4.21 1.54
CA ILE A 371 -11.59 -2.99 0.77
C ILE A 371 -13.10 -2.80 0.53
N PHE A 372 -13.83 -3.87 0.23
CA PHE A 372 -15.28 -3.81 0.04
C PHE A 372 -16.03 -3.42 1.33
N LEU A 373 -15.71 -4.05 2.45
CA LEU A 373 -16.27 -3.70 3.76
C LEU A 373 -15.95 -2.25 4.13
N GLU A 374 -14.77 -1.78 3.73
CA GLU A 374 -14.35 -0.41 3.92
C GLU A 374 -15.18 0.57 3.07
N TYR A 375 -15.55 0.21 1.83
CA TYR A 375 -16.51 0.98 1.03
C TYR A 375 -17.89 1.04 1.69
N VAL A 376 -18.40 -0.09 2.19
CA VAL A 376 -19.69 -0.16 2.90
C VAL A 376 -19.69 0.76 4.13
N ARG A 377 -18.59 0.76 4.91
CA ARG A 377 -18.42 1.62 6.10
C ARG A 377 -18.25 3.10 5.73
N TYR A 378 -17.44 3.38 4.71
CA TYR A 378 -17.11 4.73 4.26
C TYR A 378 -18.37 5.43 3.72
N PHE A 379 -19.07 4.81 2.77
CA PHE A 379 -20.29 5.32 2.16
C PHE A 379 -21.56 5.08 2.97
N ARG A 380 -21.48 4.58 4.22
CA ARG A 380 -22.66 4.36 5.10
C ARG A 380 -23.73 3.45 4.49
N ILE A 381 -23.33 2.49 3.66
CA ILE A 381 -24.25 1.61 2.92
C ILE A 381 -25.04 0.73 3.89
N LYS A 382 -26.37 0.72 3.78
CA LYS A 382 -27.26 -0.10 4.62
C LYS A 382 -27.29 -1.56 4.12
N PRO A 383 -27.49 -2.54 5.03
CA PRO A 383 -27.73 -2.40 6.47
C PRO A 383 -26.45 -2.34 7.32
N LEU A 384 -25.31 -2.77 6.78
CA LEU A 384 -24.09 -3.04 7.57
C LEU A 384 -23.25 -1.81 7.89
N GLY A 385 -23.38 -0.70 7.15
CA GLY A 385 -22.49 0.46 7.25
C GLY A 385 -22.45 1.09 8.64
N HIS A 386 -23.59 1.16 9.34
CA HIS A 386 -23.62 1.68 10.71
C HIS A 386 -23.03 0.70 11.72
N THR A 387 -23.36 -0.59 11.59
CA THR A 387 -22.82 -1.67 12.43
C THR A 387 -21.31 -1.77 12.30
N LEU A 388 -20.77 -1.76 11.08
CA LEU A 388 -19.33 -1.78 10.81
C LEU A 388 -18.62 -0.59 11.44
N ARG A 389 -19.18 0.62 11.33
CA ARG A 389 -18.61 1.81 11.96
C ARG A 389 -18.56 1.68 13.48
N SER A 390 -19.63 1.18 14.10
CA SER A 390 -19.70 0.97 15.54
C SER A 390 -18.66 -0.07 15.99
N LEU A 391 -18.65 -1.25 15.36
CA LEU A 391 -17.73 -2.35 15.68
C LEU A 391 -16.26 -1.95 15.49
N LEU A 392 -15.95 -1.22 14.42
CA LEU A 392 -14.59 -0.81 14.09
C LEU A 392 -14.14 0.45 14.83
N SER A 393 -15.05 1.18 15.47
CA SER A 393 -14.69 2.34 16.29
C SER A 393 -13.79 1.98 17.48
N LEU A 394 -13.77 0.71 17.90
CA LEU A 394 -12.82 0.18 18.88
C LEU A 394 -11.37 0.17 18.39
N PHE A 395 -11.17 0.06 17.08
CA PHE A 395 -9.86 -0.12 16.44
C PHE A 395 -9.35 1.15 15.77
N LEU A 396 -10.15 2.22 15.79
CA LEU A 396 -9.70 3.54 15.38
C LEU A 396 -8.64 4.03 16.37
N ASP A 397 -7.38 4.02 15.94
CA ASP A 397 -6.28 4.69 16.64
C ASP A 397 -6.29 6.19 16.30
N GLU A 398 -5.63 7.02 17.10
CA GLU A 398 -5.41 8.45 16.81
C GLU A 398 -4.74 8.68 15.45
N ARG A 399 -4.15 7.63 14.89
CA ARG A 399 -3.52 7.58 13.56
C ARG A 399 -4.51 7.50 12.41
N ASP A 400 -5.75 7.06 12.59
CA ASP A 400 -6.73 7.01 11.48
C ASP A 400 -7.47 8.35 11.37
N SER A 401 -6.77 9.37 10.85
CA SER A 401 -7.30 10.75 10.72
C SER A 401 -8.06 11.00 9.42
N GLY A 402 -8.01 10.05 8.48
CA GLY A 402 -8.62 10.12 7.16
C GLY A 402 -9.94 9.34 7.05
N PRO A 403 -10.66 9.47 5.93
CA PRO A 403 -11.90 8.76 5.67
C PRO A 403 -11.76 7.23 5.68
N LEU A 404 -10.57 6.70 5.37
CA LEU A 404 -10.29 5.26 5.24
C LEU A 404 -9.56 4.71 6.48
N ILE A 405 -10.00 3.56 7.00
CA ILE A 405 -9.33 2.81 8.06
C ILE A 405 -8.28 1.91 7.40
N LEU A 406 -7.07 2.44 7.24
CA LEU A 406 -5.95 1.73 6.62
C LEU A 406 -5.39 0.63 7.53
N THR A 407 -5.63 0.69 8.84
CA THR A 407 -5.06 -0.23 9.82
C THR A 407 -5.29 -1.72 9.50
N HIS A 408 -6.50 -2.09 9.06
CA HIS A 408 -6.82 -3.48 8.69
C HIS A 408 -6.13 -3.92 7.39
N ILE A 409 -5.92 -2.98 6.47
CA ILE A 409 -5.21 -3.23 5.19
C ILE A 409 -3.70 -3.34 5.47
N TYR A 410 -3.14 -2.48 6.32
CA TYR A 410 -1.73 -2.49 6.69
C TYR A 410 -1.33 -3.74 7.49
N LEU A 411 -2.21 -4.25 8.34
CA LEU A 411 -2.01 -5.53 9.02
C LEU A 411 -1.90 -6.71 8.04
N LEU A 412 -2.75 -6.74 7.00
CA LEU A 412 -2.68 -7.75 5.94
C LEU A 412 -1.41 -7.59 5.07
N LEU A 413 -0.95 -6.36 4.89
CA LEU A 413 0.30 -6.06 4.16
C LEU A 413 1.56 -6.23 5.03
N GLY A 414 1.43 -6.64 6.29
CA GLY A 414 2.56 -6.86 7.21
C GLY A 414 3.25 -5.60 7.71
N LYS A 415 2.67 -4.41 7.51
CA LYS A 415 3.22 -3.13 8.00
C LYS A 415 2.78 -2.91 9.45
N GLU A 416 3.50 -3.53 10.39
CA GLU A 416 3.30 -3.31 11.81
C GLU A 416 4.28 -2.23 12.31
N ASN A 417 3.85 -0.95 12.32
CA ASN A 417 4.64 0.11 12.96
C ASN A 417 4.51 0.00 14.48
N TRP A 418 5.44 -0.75 15.07
CA TRP A 418 5.74 -0.77 16.51
C TRP A 418 6.23 0.60 16.96
N GLU A 419 5.31 1.44 17.42
CA GLU A 419 5.68 2.60 18.23
C GLU A 419 5.10 2.41 19.62
N HIS A 420 6.00 1.99 20.50
CA HIS A 420 5.84 1.98 21.95
C HIS A 420 5.47 3.39 22.42
N ARG A 421 4.29 3.55 23.04
CA ARG A 421 4.15 4.54 24.12
C ARG A 421 4.66 3.86 25.39
N GLY A 422 5.95 4.09 25.67
CA GLY A 422 6.48 4.01 27.03
C GLY A 422 6.09 5.27 27.78
#